data_AF-A0A3M4M2D4-F1
#
_entry.id   AF-A0A3M4M2D4-F1
#
_cell.length_a   1.000
_cell.length_b   1.000
_cell.length_c   1.000
_cell.angle_alpha   90.00
_cell.angle_beta   90.00
_cell.angle_gamma   90.00
#
_symmetry.space_group_name_H-M   'P 1'
#
loop_
_entity.id
_entity.type
_entity.pdbx_description
1 polymer ?
#
loop_
_entity_poly.entity_id
_entity_poly.type
_entity_poly.pdbx_seq_one_letter_code
_entity_poly.pdbx_strand_id
1 'polypeptide(L)'
;MSAPQALVDAARNGIGIAQVAVHLAWDDLVAGRLKIVMYRQHRPALYEMVIQYPHRALIAPRVRVVVDYLLEAFAASKALHVPIDSLRAYTA
;
A
#
# COMPACT_ATOMS: atom_id res chain seq x y z
N MET A 1 14.46 -8.56 -9.82
CA MET A 1 13.94 -8.83 -8.45
C MET A 1 12.44 -8.62 -8.48
N SER A 2 11.64 -9.65 -8.21
CA SER A 2 10.17 -9.61 -8.33
C SER A 2 9.44 -9.25 -7.03
N ALA A 3 10.16 -9.00 -5.93
CA ALA A 3 9.57 -8.68 -4.63
C ALA A 3 9.55 -7.16 -4.38
N PRO A 4 8.37 -6.51 -4.30
CA PRO A 4 8.26 -5.08 -3.99
C PRO A 4 8.95 -4.68 -2.69
N GLN A 5 8.99 -5.58 -1.70
CA GLN A 5 9.65 -5.34 -0.42
C GLN A 5 11.16 -5.08 -0.57
N ALA A 6 11.83 -5.75 -1.51
CA ALA A 6 13.25 -5.57 -1.74
C ALA A 6 13.60 -4.15 -2.20
N LEU A 7 12.67 -3.46 -2.89
CA LEU A 7 12.84 -2.07 -3.29
C LEU A 7 12.77 -1.12 -2.08
N VAL A 8 11.87 -1.41 -1.13
CA VAL A 8 11.80 -0.66 0.14
C VAL A 8 13.10 -0.83 0.93
N ASP A 9 13.60 -2.06 1.03
CA ASP A 9 14.84 -2.35 1.75
C ASP A 9 16.05 -1.68 1.08
N ALA A 10 16.11 -1.66 -0.25
CA ALA A 10 17.16 -0.96 -0.99
C ALA A 10 17.13 0.56 -0.72
N ALA A 11 15.94 1.17 -0.72
CA ALA A 11 15.79 2.59 -0.38
C ALA A 11 16.14 2.87 1.09
N ARG A 12 15.73 1.99 2.01
CA ARG A 12 16.06 2.09 3.45
C ARG A 12 17.57 2.04 3.70
N ASN A 13 18.29 1.24 2.91
CA ASN A 13 19.74 1.12 2.97
C ASN A 13 20.49 2.19 2.16
N GLY A 14 19.80 3.21 1.63
CA GLY A 14 20.43 4.32 0.90
C GLY A 14 20.98 3.95 -0.47
N ILE A 15 20.58 2.82 -1.05
CA ILE A 15 21.02 2.39 -2.39
C ILE A 15 20.44 3.31 -3.48
N GLY A 16 19.31 3.96 -3.21
CA GLY A 16 18.69 4.93 -4.11
C GLY A 16 17.26 5.28 -3.73
N ILE A 17 16.49 5.73 -4.71
CA ILE A 17 15.07 6.07 -4.59
C ILE A 17 14.22 4.93 -5.17
N ALA A 18 13.11 4.60 -4.52
CA ALA A 18 12.18 3.57 -4.99
C ALA A 18 10.76 4.12 -5.16
N GLN A 19 10.08 3.66 -6.21
CA GLN A 19 8.64 3.87 -6.38
C GLN A 19 7.92 2.58 -5.95
N VAL A 20 7.16 2.67 -4.85
CA VAL A 20 6.46 1.53 -4.24
C VAL A 20 5.06 1.97 -3.80
N ALA A 21 4.17 1.00 -3.55
CA ALA A 21 2.88 1.28 -2.96
C ALA A 21 3.03 1.82 -1.53
N VAL A 22 2.22 2.80 -1.15
CA VAL A 22 2.32 3.50 0.14
C VAL A 22 2.26 2.55 1.32
N HIS A 23 1.38 1.54 1.27
CA HIS A 23 1.21 0.57 2.35
C HIS A 23 2.49 -0.26 2.64
N LEU A 24 3.42 -0.38 1.68
CA LEU A 24 4.70 -1.08 1.88
C LEU A 24 5.73 -0.22 2.63
N ALA A 25 5.64 1.10 2.49
CA ALA A 25 6.58 2.05 3.09
C ALA A 25 6.00 2.79 4.30
N TRP A 26 4.72 2.57 4.63
CA TRP A 26 3.99 3.35 5.63
C TRP A 26 4.69 3.36 6.99
N ASP A 27 5.10 2.19 7.49
CA ASP A 27 5.77 2.09 8.79
C ASP A 27 7.14 2.76 8.79
N ASP A 28 7.84 2.77 7.66
CA ASP A 28 9.11 3.48 7.51
C ASP A 28 8.94 5.00 7.46
N LEU A 29 7.85 5.48 6.84
CA LEU A 29 7.51 6.90 6.80
C LEU A 29 7.15 7.41 8.20
N VAL A 30 6.29 6.68 8.91
CA VAL A 30 5.87 7.02 10.29
C VAL A 30 7.06 6.98 11.24
N ALA A 31 7.96 6.00 11.09
CA ALA A 31 9.17 5.91 11.91
C ALA A 31 10.29 6.88 11.48
N GLY A 32 10.10 7.65 10.42
CA GLY A 32 11.10 8.60 9.91
C GLY A 32 12.33 7.95 9.25
N ARG A 33 12.27 6.65 8.94
CA ARG A 33 13.35 5.92 8.24
C ARG A 33 13.38 6.18 6.74
N LEU A 34 12.23 6.52 6.16
CA LEU A 34 12.10 6.94 4.77
C LEU A 34 11.43 8.31 4.66
N LYS A 35 11.66 8.96 3.53
CA LYS A 35 11.05 10.25 3.16
C LYS A 35 10.50 10.19 1.75
N ILE A 36 9.49 11.00 1.49
CA ILE A 36 8.90 11.12 0.16
C ILE A 36 9.66 12.18 -0.64
N VAL A 37 10.05 11.81 -1.84
CA VAL A 37 10.72 12.68 -2.79
C VAL A 37 9.83 12.94 -3.99
N MET A 38 10.10 14.02 -4.72
CA MET A 38 9.39 14.38 -5.96
C MET A 38 7.87 14.52 -5.80
N TYR A 39 7.37 14.83 -4.58
CA TYR A 39 5.94 14.86 -4.28
C TYR A 39 5.12 15.76 -5.22
N ARG A 40 5.67 16.89 -5.67
CA ARG A 40 4.98 17.82 -6.58
C ARG A 40 5.10 17.44 -8.06
N GLN A 41 6.17 16.74 -8.41
CA GLN A 41 6.54 16.42 -9.79
C GLN A 41 5.99 15.05 -10.21
N HIS A 42 5.93 14.10 -9.28
CA HIS A 42 5.41 12.77 -9.54
C HIS A 42 3.88 12.79 -9.58
N ARG A 43 3.30 12.19 -10.63
CA ARG A 43 1.86 11.94 -10.73
C ARG A 43 1.63 10.45 -10.42
N PRO A 44 1.28 10.10 -9.17
CA PRO A 44 1.07 8.71 -8.82
C PRO A 44 -0.19 8.19 -9.54
N ALA A 45 -0.11 6.96 -10.02
CA ALA A 45 -1.30 6.25 -10.45
C ALA A 45 -2.09 5.81 -9.21
N LEU A 46 -3.41 6.01 -9.26
CA LEU A 46 -4.33 5.60 -8.20
C LEU A 46 -4.78 4.18 -8.48
N TYR A 47 -4.31 3.25 -7.65
CA TYR A 47 -4.71 1.85 -7.69
C TYR A 47 -5.47 1.50 -6.43
N GLU A 48 -6.62 0.85 -6.59
CA GLU A 48 -7.39 0.32 -5.48
C GLU A 48 -7.04 -1.16 -5.27
N MET A 49 -6.88 -1.56 -4.01
CA MET A 49 -6.71 -2.98 -3.67
C MET A 49 -8.09 -3.64 -3.65
N VAL A 50 -8.30 -4.63 -4.52
CA VAL A 50 -9.59 -5.30 -4.69
C VAL A 50 -9.48 -6.80 -4.44
N ILE A 51 -10.50 -7.38 -3.81
CA ILE A 51 -10.63 -8.84 -3.68
C ILE A 51 -11.43 -9.33 -4.90
N GLN A 52 -10.78 -10.10 -5.77
CA GLN A 52 -11.44 -10.69 -6.94
C GLN A 52 -11.89 -12.13 -6.67
N TYR A 53 -13.14 -12.42 -6.98
CA TYR A 53 -13.71 -13.76 -6.97
C TYR A 53 -14.76 -13.90 -8.09
N PRO A 54 -15.05 -15.13 -8.58
CA PRO A 54 -16.00 -15.34 -9.66
C PRO A 54 -17.43 -14.90 -9.28
N HIS A 55 -18.00 -13.97 -10.06
CA HIS A 55 -19.34 -13.43 -9.83
C HIS A 55 -20.48 -14.45 -10.10
N ARG A 56 -20.27 -15.46 -10.95
CA ARG A 56 -21.35 -16.26 -11.57
C ARG A 56 -21.64 -17.60 -10.90
N ALA A 57 -20.84 -18.00 -9.92
CA ALA A 57 -21.10 -19.19 -9.14
C ALA A 57 -21.81 -18.77 -7.86
N LEU A 58 -22.77 -19.58 -7.38
CA LEU A 58 -23.27 -19.47 -6.01
C LEU A 58 -22.04 -19.43 -5.08
N ILE A 59 -21.70 -18.24 -4.57
CA ILE A 59 -20.53 -18.07 -3.71
C ILE A 59 -20.75 -19.01 -2.52
N ALA A 60 -19.87 -20.00 -2.39
CA ALA A 60 -19.97 -20.93 -1.28
C ALA A 60 -19.99 -20.13 0.04
N PRO A 61 -20.86 -20.44 1.01
CA PRO A 61 -20.97 -19.66 2.25
C PRO A 61 -19.63 -19.42 2.94
N ARG A 62 -18.72 -20.39 2.89
CA ARG A 62 -17.34 -20.27 3.41
C ARG A 62 -16.53 -19.15 2.74
N VAL A 63 -16.69 -18.94 1.42
CA VAL A 63 -15.97 -17.89 0.68
C VAL A 63 -16.52 -16.53 1.05
N ARG A 64 -17.85 -16.40 1.18
CA ARG A 64 -18.49 -15.16 1.63
C ARG A 64 -17.97 -14.73 2.99
N VAL A 65 -17.98 -15.63 3.98
CA VAL A 65 -17.48 -15.33 5.33
C VAL A 65 -16.02 -14.87 5.32
N VAL A 66 -15.16 -15.48 4.50
CA VAL A 66 -13.76 -15.06 4.37
C VAL A 66 -13.65 -13.68 3.72
N VAL A 67 -14.41 -13.41 2.66
CA VAL A 67 -14.41 -12.10 2.00
C VAL A 67 -14.88 -11.02 2.96
N ASP A 68 -15.98 -11.26 3.69
CA ASP A 68 -16.52 -10.32 4.69
C ASP A 68 -15.48 -10.02 5.78
N TYR A 69 -14.84 -11.06 6.32
CA TYR A 69 -13.76 -10.92 7.30
C TYR A 69 -12.56 -10.11 6.76
N LEU A 70 -12.11 -10.40 5.54
CA LEU A 70 -10.98 -9.69 4.93
C LEU A 70 -11.33 -8.23 4.65
N LEU A 71 -12.55 -7.94 4.19
CA LEU A 71 -13.00 -6.57 3.97
C LEU A 71 -13.03 -5.78 5.28
N GLU A 72 -13.52 -6.38 6.37
CA GLU A 72 -13.50 -5.77 7.70
C GLU A 72 -12.06 -5.51 8.17
N ALA A 73 -11.18 -6.50 8.06
CA ALA A 73 -9.76 -6.37 8.44
C ALA A 73 -9.03 -5.30 7.61
N PHE A 74 -9.27 -5.24 6.30
CA PHE A 74 -8.65 -4.25 5.42
C PHE A 74 -9.24 -2.85 5.60
N ALA A 75 -10.52 -2.71 5.92
CA ALA A 75 -11.12 -1.42 6.29
C ALA A 75 -10.46 -0.83 7.55
N ALA A 76 -10.07 -1.67 8.51
CA ALA A 76 -9.40 -1.23 9.73
C ALA A 76 -7.89 -0.89 9.54
N SER A 77 -7.28 -1.30 8.42
CA SER A 77 -5.85 -1.10 8.19
C SER A 77 -5.53 0.31 7.69
N LYS A 78 -5.00 1.16 8.58
CA LYS A 78 -4.64 2.56 8.26
C LYS A 78 -3.70 2.68 7.06
N ALA A 79 -2.75 1.76 6.93
CA ALA A 79 -1.74 1.78 5.85
C ALA A 79 -2.37 1.66 4.44
N LEU A 80 -3.56 1.05 4.33
CA LEU A 80 -4.29 0.91 3.07
C LEU A 80 -5.11 2.15 2.71
N HIS A 81 -5.41 3.01 3.68
CA HIS A 81 -6.33 4.15 3.54
C HIS A 81 -5.63 5.50 3.66
N VAL A 82 -4.31 5.55 3.47
CA VAL A 82 -3.53 6.78 3.59
C VAL A 82 -3.87 7.73 2.42
N PRO A 83 -4.45 8.92 2.67
CA PRO A 83 -4.72 9.87 1.60
C PRO A 83 -3.42 10.39 0.99
N ILE A 84 -3.33 10.47 -0.33
CA ILE A 84 -2.11 10.93 -1.03
C ILE A 84 -1.69 12.34 -0.56
N ASP A 85 -2.66 13.21 -0.27
CA ASP A 85 -2.37 14.58 0.20
C ASP A 85 -1.71 14.63 1.58
N SER A 86 -2.00 13.64 2.43
CA SER A 86 -1.40 13.54 3.77
C SER A 86 0.09 13.21 3.70
N LEU A 87 0.54 12.63 2.58
CA LEU A 87 1.93 12.25 2.36
C LEU A 87 2.88 13.45 2.29
N ARG A 88 2.35 14.66 2.07
CA ARG A 88 3.11 15.91 2.16
C ARG A 88 3.83 16.06 3.51
N ALA A 89 3.28 15.51 4.60
CA ALA A 89 3.91 15.58 5.92
C ALA A 89 5.25 14.81 6.01
N TYR A 90 5.50 13.88 5.07
CA TYR A 90 6.68 13.02 5.06
C TYR A 90 7.70 13.39 3.98
N THR A 91 7.55 14.56 3.33
CA THR A 91 8.52 15.00 2.31
C THR A 91 9.86 15.37 2.94
N ALA A 92 10.95 15.14 2.20
CA ALA A 92 12.28 15.66 2.53
C ALA A 92 12.35 17.19 2.39
#